data_AF-A0A847N3Q0-F1
#
_entry.id   AF-A0A847N3Q0-F1
#
_cell.length_a   1.000
_cell.length_b   1.000
_cell.length_c   1.000
_cell.angle_alpha   90.00
_cell.angle_beta   90.00
_cell.angle_gamma   90.00
#
_symmetry.space_group_name_H-M   'P 1'
#
loop_
_entity.id
_entity.type
_entity.pdbx_description
1 polymer ?
#
loop_
_entity_poly.entity_id
_entity_poly.type
_entity_poly.pdbx_seq_one_letter_code
_entity_poly.pdbx_strand_id
1 'polypeptide(L)' 'MAKYVHRWIESQVSQYLSFMRIVHIRGARQCGKTTLVRQQVKADVLYRTLDDPTTLNSAKQDPVHFLRHQSSTMI' A
#
# COMPACT_ATOMS: atom_id res chain seq x y z
N MET A 1 5.53 -13.60 17.09
CA MET A 1 5.05 -13.32 15.72
C MET A 1 5.60 -14.38 14.79
N ALA A 2 4.79 -14.94 13.88
CA ALA A 2 5.29 -15.88 12.88
C ALA A 2 6.26 -15.19 11.91
N LYS A 3 7.31 -15.89 11.48
CA LYS A 3 8.30 -15.41 10.50
C LYS A 3 7.61 -15.04 9.19
N TYR A 4 8.02 -13.94 8.57
CA TYR A 4 7.52 -13.56 7.24
C TYR A 4 7.89 -14.62 6.20
N VAL A 5 6.93 -14.98 5.35
CA VAL A 5 7.11 -15.90 4.23
C VAL A 5 7.13 -15.09 2.95
N HIS A 6 8.28 -15.11 2.26
CA HIS A 6 8.47 -14.41 1.01
C HIS A 6 7.54 -14.93 -0.08
N ARG A 7 6.95 -13.99 -0.83
CA ARG A 7 6.07 -14.23 -1.98
C ARG A 7 6.87 -14.15 -3.26
N TRP A 8 6.62 -15.07 -4.20
CA TRP A 8 7.32 -15.10 -5.49
C TRP A 8 7.15 -13.80 -6.30
N ILE A 9 6.04 -13.08 -6.11
CA ILE A 9 5.74 -11.83 -6.83
C ILE A 9 6.45 -10.60 -6.23
N GLU A 10 7.18 -10.73 -5.11
CA GLU A 10 7.83 -9.59 -4.43
C GLU A 10 8.71 -8.75 -5.37
N SER A 11 9.60 -9.40 -6.11
CA SER A 11 10.51 -8.71 -7.02
C SER A 11 9.78 -7.91 -8.09
N GLN A 12 8.69 -8.47 -8.64
CA GLN A 12 7.86 -7.82 -9.65
C GLN A 12 7.11 -6.61 -9.06
N VAL A 13 6.63 -6.71 -7.83
CA VAL A 13 5.99 -5.58 -7.13
C VAL A 13 6.98 -4.45 -6.92
N SER A 14 8.17 -4.74 -6.41
CA SER A 14 9.22 -3.71 -6.21
C SER A 14 9.64 -3.09 -7.55
N GLN A 15 9.78 -3.88 -8.61
CA GLN A 15 10.08 -3.41 -9.95
C GLN A 15 8.99 -2.44 -10.45
N TYR A 16 7.71 -2.81 -10.37
CA TYR A 16 6.63 -1.95 -10.84
C TYR A 16 6.51 -0.67 -10.03
N LEU A 17 6.67 -0.72 -8.71
CA LEU A 17 6.66 0.48 -7.86
C LEU A 17 7.78 1.47 -8.19
N SER A 18 8.85 1.05 -8.87
CA SER A 18 9.94 1.95 -9.25
C SER A 18 9.58 2.94 -10.38
N PHE A 19 8.57 2.63 -11.20
CA PHE A 19 8.18 3.48 -12.34
C PHE A 19 6.68 3.67 -12.50
N MET A 20 5.85 2.83 -11.87
CA MET A 20 4.40 2.97 -11.87
C MET A 20 3.93 3.72 -10.62
N ARG A 21 3.11 4.75 -10.84
CA ARG A 21 2.45 5.49 -9.75
C ARG A 21 1.44 4.64 -8.98
N ILE A 22 0.85 3.64 -9.64
CA ILE A 22 -0.21 2.79 -9.09
C ILE A 22 0.09 1.34 -9.46
N VAL A 23 0.09 0.45 -8.47
CA VAL A 23 0.24 -1.01 -8.65
C VAL A 23 -0.93 -1.71 -7.97
N HIS A 24 -1.68 -2.52 -8.72
CA HIS A 24 -2.82 -3.28 -8.19
C HIS A 24 -2.46 -4.76 -8.03
N ILE A 25 -2.44 -5.24 -6.79
CA ILE A 25 -2.12 -6.64 -6.47
C ILE A 25 -3.42 -7.46 -6.38
N ARG A 26 -3.63 -8.37 -7.33
CA ARG A 26 -4.78 -9.29 -7.36
C ARG A 26 -4.41 -10.70 -6.92
N GLY A 27 -5.39 -11.44 -6.40
CA GLY A 27 -5.23 -12.84 -6.01
C GLY A 27 -6.30 -13.33 -5.03
N ALA A 28 -6.38 -14.64 -4.83
CA ALA A 28 -7.37 -15.31 -4.00
C ALA A 28 -7.48 -14.74 -2.56
N ARG A 29 -8.60 -14.97 -1.88
CA ARG A 29 -8.77 -14.59 -0.47
C ARG A 29 -7.67 -15.28 0.37
N GLN A 30 -7.17 -14.58 1.39
CA GLN A 30 -6.18 -15.10 2.36
C GLN A 30 -4.82 -15.55 1.78
N CYS A 31 -4.48 -15.23 0.53
CA CYS A 31 -3.14 -15.49 0.00
C CYS A 31 -2.05 -14.52 0.49
N GLY A 32 -2.35 -13.63 1.46
CA GLY A 32 -1.36 -12.73 2.09
C GLY A 32 -1.01 -11.46 1.31
N LYS A 33 -1.89 -10.98 0.44
CA LYS A 33 -1.71 -9.73 -0.33
C LYS A 33 -1.41 -8.52 0.58
N THR A 34 -2.24 -8.30 1.60
CA THR A 34 -2.05 -7.20 2.56
C THR A 34 -0.74 -7.35 3.32
N THR A 35 -0.32 -8.58 3.63
CA THR A 35 0.98 -8.85 4.27
C THR A 35 2.12 -8.45 3.35
N LEU A 36 2.06 -8.81 2.07
CA LEU A 36 3.04 -8.40 1.07
C LEU A 36 3.14 -6.86 0.95
N VAL A 37 2.00 -6.18 0.78
CA VAL A 37 1.96 -4.70 0.69
C VAL A 37 2.65 -4.07 1.91
N ARG A 38 2.30 -4.51 3.13
CA ARG A 38 2.87 -3.97 4.36
C ARG A 38 4.39 -4.16 4.47
N GLN A 39 4.94 -5.25 3.91
CA GLN A 39 6.39 -5.48 3.90
C GLN A 39 7.14 -4.63 2.87
N GLN A 40 6.44 -4.07 1.88
CA GLN A 40 7.03 -3.16 0.89
C GLN A 40 7.03 -1.69 1.36
N VAL A 41 6.34 -1.37 2.46
CA VAL A 41 6.31 -0.02 3.02
C VAL A 41 7.67 0.29 3.66
N LYS A 42 8.32 1.34 3.16
CA LYS A 42 9.58 1.85 3.74
C LYS A 42 9.29 2.59 5.05
N ALA A 43 10.29 2.67 5.94
CA ALA A 43 10.14 3.27 7.26
C ALA A 43 9.71 4.75 7.24
N ASP A 44 10.04 5.47 6.18
CA ASP A 44 9.74 6.89 5.94
C ASP A 44 8.42 7.12 5.16
N VAL A 45 7.71 6.04 4.82
CA VAL A 45 6.46 6.10 4.06
C VAL A 45 5.27 5.90 5.01
N LEU A 46 4.36 6.88 5.02
CA LEU A 46 3.10 6.75 5.74
C LEU A 46 2.20 5.74 5.03
N TYR A 47 1.85 4.65 5.71
CA TYR A 47 0.88 3.68 5.21
C TYR A 47 -0.53 4.06 5.64
N ARG A 48 -1.39 4.39 4.68
CA ARG A 48 -2.82 4.62 4.86
C ARG A 48 -3.59 3.47 4.23
N THR A 49 -4.81 3.24 4.71
CA THR A 49 -5.74 2.31 4.08
C THR A 49 -7.10 2.98 3.99
N LEU A 50 -7.78 2.79 2.86
CA LEU A 50 -9.17 3.21 2.68
C LEU A 50 -10.18 2.28 3.36
N ASP A 51 -9.72 1.20 4.02
CA ASP A 51 -10.57 0.34 4.86
C ASP A 51 -11.01 1.07 6.14
N ASP A 52 -10.24 2.05 6.61
CA ASP A 52 -10.61 2.90 7.74
C ASP A 52 -11.64 3.96 7.28
N PRO A 53 -12.85 4.01 7.88
CA PRO A 53 -13.91 4.92 7.45
C PRO A 53 -13.52 6.40 7.51
N THR A 54 -12.70 6.79 8.49
CA THR A 54 -12.22 8.17 8.65
C THR A 54 -11.30 8.54 7.49
N THR A 55 -10.35 7.67 7.16
CA THR A 55 -9.41 7.82 6.05
C THR A 55 -10.16 7.88 4.72
N LEU A 56 -11.12 6.97 4.51
CA LEU A 56 -11.99 6.96 3.33
C LEU A 56 -12.79 8.26 3.18
N ASN A 57 -13.38 8.75 4.26
CA ASN A 57 -14.15 10.00 4.24
C ASN A 57 -13.26 11.19 3.91
N SER A 58 -12.04 11.27 4.47
CA SER A 58 -11.10 12.33 4.16
C SER A 58 -10.69 12.34 2.67
N ALA A 59 -10.46 11.16 2.09
CA ALA A 59 -10.14 11.01 0.67
C ALA A 59 -11.32 11.43 -0.23
N LYS A 60 -12.56 11.20 0.20
CA LYS A 60 -13.77 11.58 -0.54
C LYS A 60 -14.08 13.08 -0.45
N GLN A 61 -13.84 13.69 0.71
CA GLN A 61 -14.16 15.10 0.97
C GLN A 61 -13.19 16.05 0.26
N ASP A 62 -11.89 15.77 0.32
CA ASP A 62 -10.86 16.57 -0.37
C ASP A 62 -9.75 15.64 -0.91
N PRO A 63 -9.93 15.08 -2.12
CA PRO A 63 -8.95 14.16 -2.71
C PRO A 63 -7.62 14.84 -3.05
N VAL A 64 -7.63 16.16 -3.31
CA VAL A 64 -6.41 16.90 -3.65
C VAL A 64 -5.55 17.06 -2.41
N HIS A 65 -6.15 17.50 -1.29
CA HIS A 65 -5.45 17.61 -0.01
C HIS A 65 -5.05 16.23 0.53
N PHE A 66 -5.90 15.22 0.36
CA PHE A 66 -5.60 13.84 0.77
C PHE A 66 -4.31 13.29 0.13
N LEU A 67 -4.05 13.63 -1.14
CA LEU A 67 -2.84 13.20 -1.86
C LEU A 67 -1.65 14.16 -1.70
N ARG A 68 -1.91 15.46 -1.46
CA ARG A 68 -0.87 16.50 -1.31
C ARG A 68 -0.55 16.74 0.16
N HIS A 69 0.23 15.84 0.74
CA HIS A 69 0.78 15.96 2.10
C HIS A 69 2.32 15.94 2.08
N GLN A 70 2.93 16.42 3.16
CA GLN A 70 4.38 16.62 3.26
C GLN A 70 5.19 15.30 3.33
N SER A 71 4.54 14.19 3.67
CA SER A 71 5.16 12.87 3.76
C SER A 71 4.96 12.06 2.47
N SER A 72 5.91 11.19 2.15
CA SER A 72 5.68 10.11 1.20
C SER A 72 4.61 9.17 1.76
N THR A 73 3.57 8.86 0.98
CA THR A 73 2.44 8.03 1.46
C THR A 73 2.16 6.90 0.49
N MET A 74 1.89 5.73 1.03
CA MET A 74 1.28 4.60 0.33
C MET A 74 -0.15 4.44 0.86
N ILE A 75 -1.14 4.39 -0.04
CA ILE A 75 -2.57 4.24 0.27
C ILE A 75 -3.03 2.84 -0.14
#